data_AF-A3TJH9-F1
#
_entry.id   AF-A3TJH9-F1
#
_cell.length_a   1.000
_cell.length_b   1.000
_cell.length_c   1.000
_cell.angle_alpha   90.00
_cell.angle_beta   90.00
_cell.angle_gamma   90.00
#
_symmetry.space_group_name_H-M   'P 1'
#
loop_
_entity.id
_entity.type
_entity.pdbx_description
1 polymer ?
#
loop_
_entity_poly.entity_id
_entity_poly.type
_entity_poly.pdbx_seq_one_letter_code
_entity_poly.pdbx_strand_id
1 'polypeptide(L)' 'MGAVYLQGERRLLPYMKTTFRRRTARRSHHPDVSCDALGRWHWKCQCGAGAHAGGSATDWRWMVTGALVHQNACPGE' A
#
# COMPACT_ATOMS: atom_id res chain seq x y z
N MET A 1 13.12 12.45 -53.02
CA MET A 1 13.42 11.23 -52.24
C MET A 1 12.87 11.47 -50.84
N GLY A 2 11.72 10.86 -50.54
CA GLY A 2 11.06 11.01 -49.25
C GLY A 2 11.66 10.07 -48.22
N ALA A 3 11.78 10.54 -46.98
CA ALA A 3 11.98 9.67 -45.82
C ALA A 3 10.70 9.73 -44.98
N VAL A 4 10.14 8.55 -44.78
CA VAL A 4 8.86 8.24 -44.18
C VAL A 4 9.04 8.24 -42.65
N TYR A 5 8.23 8.98 -41.91
CA TYR A 5 8.17 8.86 -40.45
C TYR A 5 7.10 7.84 -40.08
N LEU A 6 7.52 6.65 -39.66
CA LEU A 6 6.67 5.70 -38.94
C LEU A 6 7.49 5.01 -37.84
N GLN A 7 6.86 4.98 -36.65
CA GLN A 7 6.81 3.82 -35.75
C GLN A 7 7.90 3.68 -34.67
N GLY A 8 7.45 3.74 -33.41
CA GLY A 8 7.53 2.54 -32.58
C GLY A 8 8.48 2.54 -31.37
N GLU A 9 7.87 2.74 -30.20
CA GLU A 9 7.98 1.85 -29.02
C GLU A 9 9.29 1.70 -28.21
N ARG A 10 9.18 2.19 -26.96
CA ARG A 10 9.42 1.50 -25.67
C ARG A 10 10.85 1.15 -25.23
N ARG A 11 11.01 1.39 -23.91
CA ARG A 11 11.95 0.83 -22.92
C ARG A 11 13.28 1.60 -22.83
N LEU A 12 13.81 1.99 -21.67
CA LEU A 12 13.73 1.45 -20.32
C LEU A 12 13.89 2.62 -19.33
N LEU A 13 12.85 2.96 -18.55
CA LEU A 13 13.09 3.73 -17.33
C LEU A 13 13.60 2.76 -16.27
N PRO A 14 14.74 3.03 -15.60
CA PRO A 14 15.25 2.16 -14.56
C PRO A 14 14.20 2.07 -13.45
N TYR A 15 13.63 0.88 -13.30
CA TYR A 15 12.85 0.48 -12.14
C TYR A 15 13.78 0.58 -10.92
N MET A 16 13.78 1.74 -10.28
CA MET A 16 14.36 1.89 -8.95
C MET A 16 13.54 1.03 -8.00
N LYS A 17 14.03 -0.20 -7.82
CA LYS A 17 13.64 -1.09 -6.74
C LYS A 17 14.06 -0.39 -5.45
N THR A 18 13.17 0.42 -4.90
CA THR A 18 13.35 1.06 -3.60
C THR A 18 13.41 -0.05 -2.56
N THR A 19 14.62 -0.51 -2.25
CA THR A 19 14.85 -1.38 -1.11
C THR A 19 14.58 -0.55 0.14
N PHE A 20 13.33 -0.57 0.60
CA PHE A 20 12.94 -0.07 1.91
C PHE A 20 13.71 -0.89 2.94
N ARG A 21 14.93 -0.44 3.29
CA ARG A 21 15.64 -0.88 4.50
C ARG A 21 14.80 -0.42 5.67
N ARG A 22 13.82 -1.23 6.05
CA ARG A 22 12.92 -0.98 7.18
C ARG A 22 13.73 -1.16 8.46
N ARG A 23 14.38 -0.06 8.87
CA ARG A 23 15.07 0.10 10.16
C ARG A 23 14.11 -0.38 11.26
N THR A 24 14.51 -1.39 12.02
CA THR A 24 13.77 -1.95 13.16
C THR A 24 13.85 -1.00 14.35
N ALA A 25 13.42 0.25 14.18
CA ALA A 25 12.99 1.07 15.30
C ALA A 25 11.75 0.39 15.89
N ARG A 26 11.64 0.36 17.22
CA ARG A 26 10.50 -0.21 17.97
C ARG A 26 9.22 0.01 17.18
N ARG A 27 8.64 -1.07 16.70
CA ARG A 27 7.51 -1.03 15.78
C ARG A 27 6.29 -0.63 16.60
N SER A 28 6.07 0.66 16.78
CA SER A 28 4.86 1.19 17.41
C SER A 28 3.65 0.51 16.76
N HIS A 29 2.71 0.02 17.56
CA HIS A 29 1.52 -0.71 17.11
C HIS A 29 0.47 0.24 16.51
N HIS A 30 0.90 1.13 15.63
CA HIS A 30 0.01 2.04 14.92
C HIS A 30 -0.38 1.41 13.58
N PRO A 31 -1.64 0.95 13.45
CA PRO A 31 -2.14 0.53 12.16
C PRO A 31 -2.30 1.74 11.23
N ASP A 32 -1.91 1.56 9.98
CA ASP A 32 -2.03 2.52 8.88
C ASP A 32 -3.14 2.03 7.93
N VAL A 33 -4.14 2.86 7.69
CA VAL A 33 -5.24 2.59 6.76
C VAL A 33 -5.02 3.41 5.49
N SER A 34 -5.00 2.75 4.34
CA SER A 34 -4.67 3.35 3.05
C SER A 34 -5.61 2.87 1.95
N CYS A 35 -5.72 3.64 0.88
CA CYS A 35 -6.44 3.30 -0.34
C CYS A 35 -5.44 3.27 -1.50
N ASP A 36 -5.46 2.22 -2.33
CA ASP A 36 -4.57 2.13 -3.49
C ASP A 36 -5.10 2.93 -4.70
N ALA A 37 -4.29 3.02 -5.77
CA ALA A 37 -4.67 3.73 -6.99
C ALA A 37 -5.87 3.12 -7.73
N LEU A 38 -6.25 1.88 -7.40
CA LEU A 38 -7.44 1.19 -7.93
C LEU A 38 -8.65 1.35 -7.00
N GLY A 39 -8.55 2.17 -5.96
CA GLY A 39 -9.62 2.43 -5.01
C GLY A 39 -9.77 1.34 -3.93
N ARG A 40 -8.84 0.38 -3.82
CA ARG A 40 -8.94 -0.72 -2.87
C ARG A 40 -8.40 -0.32 -1.50
N TRP A 41 -9.21 -0.56 -0.48
CA TRP A 41 -8.85 -0.26 0.90
C TRP A 41 -8.03 -1.38 1.52
N HIS A 42 -7.02 -1.01 2.30
CA HIS A 42 -6.24 -1.95 3.08
C HIS A 42 -5.74 -1.28 4.36
N TRP A 43 -5.44 -2.09 5.36
CA TRP A 43 -4.74 -1.61 6.55
C TRP A 43 -3.58 -2.53 6.89
N LYS A 44 -2.54 -1.97 7.51
CA LYS A 44 -1.34 -2.70 7.92
C LYS A 44 -0.81 -2.14 9.23
N CYS A 45 -0.33 -3.01 10.11
CA CYS A 45 0.41 -2.65 11.30
C CYS A 45 1.88 -3.03 11.12
N GLN A 46 2.78 -2.32 11.78
CA GLN A 46 4.20 -2.67 11.73
C GLN A 46 4.48 -4.04 12.32
N CYS A 47 3.65 -4.55 13.24
CA CYS A 47 3.77 -5.91 13.79
C CYS A 47 3.57 -7.03 12.75
N GLY A 48 3.07 -6.72 11.55
CA GLY A 48 2.81 -7.69 10.49
C GLY A 48 1.33 -8.03 10.31
N ALA A 49 0.44 -7.57 11.20
CA ALA A 49 -1.01 -7.68 11.02
C ALA A 49 -1.51 -6.74 9.93
N GLY A 50 -2.59 -7.13 9.24
CA GLY A 50 -3.23 -6.31 8.23
C GLY A 50 -4.30 -7.05 7.46
N ALA A 51 -5.08 -6.33 6.66
CA ALA A 51 -6.10 -6.89 5.77
C ALA A 51 -6.23 -6.05 4.50
N HIS A 52 -6.79 -6.66 3.46
CA HIS A 52 -7.12 -6.01 2.20
C HIS A 52 -8.61 -6.21 1.90
N ALA A 53 -9.24 -5.21 1.28
CA ALA A 53 -10.62 -5.25 0.82
C ALA A 53 -10.73 -4.76 -0.63
N GLY A 54 -11.95 -4.78 -1.16
CA GLY A 54 -12.26 -4.21 -2.46
C GLY A 54 -12.29 -2.67 -2.42
N GLY A 55 -12.90 -2.08 -3.45
CA GLY A 55 -13.09 -0.64 -3.56
C GLY A 55 -14.51 -0.17 -3.26
N SER A 56 -15.31 -0.96 -2.55
CA SER A 56 -16.68 -0.56 -2.21
C SER A 56 -16.67 0.59 -1.19
N ALA A 57 -17.74 1.40 -1.21
CA ALA A 57 -17.94 2.46 -0.22
C ALA A 57 -18.14 1.93 1.21
N THR A 58 -18.31 0.61 1.39
CA THR A 58 -18.38 -0.04 2.70
C THR A 58 -17.05 -0.62 3.16
N ASP A 59 -16.10 -0.84 2.24
CA ASP A 59 -14.83 -1.51 2.52
C ASP A 59 -13.91 -0.66 3.40
N TRP A 60 -13.95 0.68 3.25
CA TRP A 60 -13.17 1.58 4.10
C TRP A 60 -13.57 1.47 5.58
N ARG A 61 -14.86 1.28 5.87
CA ARG A 61 -15.34 1.13 7.25
C ARG A 61 -14.79 -0.15 7.87
N TRP A 62 -14.82 -1.24 7.12
CA TRP A 62 -14.26 -2.51 7.59
C TRP A 62 -12.75 -2.43 7.83
N MET A 63 -12.00 -1.74 6.96
CA MET A 63 -10.56 -1.56 7.17
C MET A 63 -10.25 -0.68 8.38
N VAL A 64 -11.00 0.41 8.59
CA VAL A 64 -10.87 1.26 9.79
C VAL A 64 -11.23 0.49 11.05
N THR A 65 -12.35 -0.23 11.07
CA THR A 65 -12.76 -1.05 12.23
C THR A 65 -11.71 -2.12 12.53
N GLY A 66 -11.21 -2.83 11.53
CA GLY A 66 -10.16 -3.84 11.71
C GLY A 66 -8.87 -3.27 12.31
N ALA A 67 -8.44 -2.11 11.81
CA ALA A 67 -7.31 -1.36 12.36
C ALA A 67 -7.54 -0.97 13.83
N LEU A 68 -8.71 -0.38 14.16
CA LEU A 68 -9.04 0.03 15.53
C LEU A 68 -9.13 -1.16 16.50
N VAL A 69 -9.73 -2.27 16.07
CA VAL A 69 -9.78 -3.50 16.88
C VAL A 69 -8.37 -4.00 17.14
N HIS A 70 -7.50 -4.02 16.13
CA HIS A 70 -6.11 -4.41 16.32
C HIS A 70 -5.35 -3.48 17.27
N GLN A 71 -5.53 -2.16 17.14
CA GLN A 71 -4.92 -1.18 18.04
C GLN A 71 -5.34 -1.39 19.50
N ASN A 72 -6.62 -1.66 19.74
CA ASN A 72 -7.14 -1.90 21.09
C ASN A 72 -6.74 -3.28 21.66
N ALA A 73 -6.61 -4.30 20.80
CA ALA A 73 -6.21 -5.64 21.21
C ALA A 73 -4.69 -5.78 21.40
N CYS A 74 -3.89 -4.93 20.74
CA CYS A 74 -2.44 -4.92 20.81
C CYS A 74 -1.92 -3.51 21.10
N PRO A 75 -2.19 -2.94 22.28
CA PRO A 75 -1.58 -1.70 22.71
C PRO A 75 -0.09 -1.98 23.00
N GLY A 76 0.77 -1.86 22.00
CA GLY A 76 2.21 -1.71 22.22
C GLY A 76 2.51 -0.22 22.11
N GLU A 77 2.89 0.49 23.17
CA GLU A 77 3.74 0.18 24.34
C GLU A 77 3.09 0.64 25.65
#